data_AF-A0AAE7JT97-F1
#
_entry.id   AF-A0AAE7JT97-F1
#
_cell.length_a   1.000
_cell.length_b   1.000
_cell.length_c   1.000
_cell.angle_alpha   90.00
_cell.angle_beta   90.00
_cell.angle_gamma   90.00
#
_symmetry.space_group_name_H-M   'P 1'
#
loop_
_entity.id
_entity.type
_entity.pdbx_description
1 polymer ?
#
loop_
_entity_poly.entity_id
_entity_poly.type
_entity_poly.pdbx_seq_one_letter_code
_entity_poly.pdbx_strand_id
1 'polypeptide(L)'
;MISTQKNLCLGVILCSGVLLAGCQKTAQTRSQQDSPATTVQAPPQQISVSPPPQPAAVETKTSKIGLCQSELASLKQVNPKAYAVKQANFNRLVNNASVYSAVRGDVNSTTKDTLDALYKYKTNQLCAEIERDVLQGLIQRGESVK
;
A
#
# COMPACT_ATOMS: atom_id res chain seq x y z
N MET A 1 -45.57 -2.36 -15.99
CA MET A 1 -45.15 -3.42 -15.05
C MET A 1 -45.05 -4.71 -15.83
N ILE A 2 -43.83 -5.20 -16.11
CA ILE A 2 -43.61 -6.53 -16.70
C ILE A 2 -42.70 -7.27 -15.73
N SER A 3 -43.38 -8.05 -14.89
CA SER A 3 -42.82 -9.09 -14.06
C SER A 3 -42.73 -10.36 -14.92
N THR A 4 -41.63 -11.10 -14.83
CA THR A 4 -41.57 -12.39 -14.11
C THR A 4 -40.29 -13.12 -14.48
N GLN A 5 -39.51 -13.46 -13.45
CA GLN A 5 -38.34 -14.33 -13.50
C GLN A 5 -38.65 -15.70 -14.13
N LYS A 6 -37.68 -16.25 -14.86
CA LYS A 6 -37.56 -17.70 -15.06
C LYS A 6 -36.40 -18.22 -14.23
N ASN A 7 -36.73 -19.17 -13.36
CA ASN A 7 -35.84 -20.02 -12.59
C ASN A 7 -35.07 -21.00 -13.49
N LEU A 8 -34.04 -21.59 -12.86
CA LEU A 8 -33.67 -23.02 -12.95
C LEU A 8 -32.53 -23.40 -13.91
N CYS A 9 -31.37 -23.71 -13.32
CA CYS A 9 -30.65 -25.01 -13.39
C CYS A 9 -29.23 -24.80 -12.81
N LEU A 10 -28.91 -25.37 -11.64
CA LEU A 10 -28.30 -26.69 -11.48
C LEU A 10 -27.00 -26.86 -12.28
N GLY A 11 -25.87 -26.89 -11.57
CA GLY A 11 -24.55 -27.14 -12.17
C GLY A 11 -23.43 -27.14 -11.14
N VAL A 12 -23.40 -28.18 -10.32
CA VAL A 12 -22.24 -28.57 -9.49
C VAL A 12 -21.02 -28.77 -10.40
N ILE A 13 -19.91 -28.07 -10.16
CA ILE A 13 -18.57 -28.56 -10.53
C ILE A 13 -17.60 -28.29 -9.37
N LEU A 14 -17.20 -29.41 -8.78
CA LEU A 14 -16.18 -29.61 -7.77
C LEU A 14 -14.75 -29.44 -8.31
N CYS A 15 -13.84 -29.14 -7.39
CA CYS A 15 -12.43 -29.53 -7.36
C CYS A 15 -11.48 -29.01 -8.44
N SER A 16 -10.60 -28.10 -8.02
CA SER A 16 -9.15 -28.19 -8.31
C SER A 16 -8.38 -27.38 -7.27
N GLY A 17 -7.96 -28.05 -6.19
CA GLY A 17 -6.93 -27.54 -5.30
C GLY A 17 -5.61 -27.52 -6.05
N VAL A 18 -5.15 -26.32 -6.42
CA VAL A 18 -3.82 -26.14 -7.01
C VAL A 18 -2.79 -26.19 -5.90
N LEU A 19 -1.89 -27.16 -6.00
CA LEU A 19 -0.79 -27.43 -5.10
C LEU A 19 0.14 -26.20 -5.00
N LEU A 20 0.25 -25.63 -3.81
CA LEU A 20 1.28 -24.65 -3.46
C LEU A 20 2.63 -25.39 -3.31
N ALA A 21 3.44 -25.41 -4.36
CA ALA A 21 4.85 -25.76 -4.26
C ALA A 21 5.62 -24.55 -3.68
N GLY A 22 6.10 -24.67 -2.44
CA GLY A 22 6.98 -23.70 -1.81
C GLY A 22 8.46 -24.03 -2.06
N CYS A 23 9.23 -23.06 -2.54
CA CYS A 23 10.69 -23.11 -2.57
C CYS A 23 11.25 -22.48 -1.27
N GLN A 24 11.86 -23.30 -0.41
CA GLN A 24 12.63 -22.82 0.74
C GLN A 24 14.10 -22.65 0.32
N LYS A 25 14.55 -21.41 0.07
CA LYS A 25 15.98 -21.11 -0.03
C LYS A 25 16.55 -20.90 1.36
N THR A 26 17.11 -21.97 1.92
CA THR A 26 17.97 -21.91 3.10
C THR A 26 19.39 -21.59 2.64
N ALA A 27 19.85 -20.35 2.89
CA ALA A 27 21.27 -20.04 2.88
C ALA A 27 21.75 -20.05 4.34
N GLN A 28 22.31 -21.20 4.72
CA GLN A 28 22.99 -21.45 5.98
C GLN A 28 24.50 -21.44 5.71
N THR A 29 25.21 -20.46 6.25
CA THR A 29 26.66 -20.52 6.48
C THR A 29 26.88 -19.78 7.79
N ARG A 30 26.76 -20.45 8.94
CA ARG A 30 27.79 -21.23 9.65
C ARG A 30 29.09 -20.47 9.86
N SER A 31 29.25 -20.13 11.13
CA SER A 31 30.41 -19.73 11.92
C SER A 31 31.78 -20.22 11.45
N GLN A 32 32.77 -19.33 11.64
CA GLN A 32 34.13 -19.58 12.17
C GLN A 32 34.51 -18.23 12.83
N GLN A 33 34.74 -18.04 14.13
CA GLN A 33 35.44 -18.82 15.17
C GLN A 33 36.89 -19.13 14.76
N ASP A 34 37.85 -18.30 15.16
CA ASP A 34 38.74 -18.54 16.32
C ASP A 34 39.71 -17.35 16.57
N SER A 35 40.20 -17.23 17.80
CA SER A 35 41.14 -16.20 18.33
C SER A 35 42.61 -16.66 18.16
N PRO A 36 43.67 -16.20 18.89
CA PRO A 36 43.95 -14.97 19.66
C PRO A 36 45.38 -14.36 19.43
N ALA A 37 45.68 -13.27 20.16
CA ALA A 37 46.97 -12.83 20.75
C ALA A 37 48.01 -11.99 19.94
N THR A 38 47.98 -10.68 20.24
CA THR A 38 49.07 -9.82 20.76
C THR A 38 50.46 -9.80 20.10
N THR A 39 50.76 -8.68 19.40
CA THR A 39 52.01 -7.92 19.61
C THR A 39 51.86 -6.44 19.23
N VAL A 40 52.58 -5.61 19.98
CA VAL A 40 52.58 -4.15 20.09
C VAL A 40 53.03 -3.41 18.83
N GLN A 41 52.29 -2.38 18.39
CA GLN A 41 52.88 -1.18 17.76
C GLN A 41 51.94 0.04 17.80
N ALA A 42 52.42 1.15 18.38
CA ALA A 42 51.76 2.46 18.42
C ALA A 42 52.22 3.32 17.21
N PRO A 43 51.54 4.42 16.86
CA PRO A 43 50.65 4.53 15.69
C PRO A 43 51.28 5.28 14.50
N PRO A 44 51.02 4.90 13.24
CA PRO A 44 51.09 5.83 12.13
C PRO A 44 49.77 6.62 12.05
N GLN A 45 49.89 7.93 11.88
CA GLN A 45 48.78 8.86 11.80
C GLN A 45 47.78 8.45 10.70
N GLN A 46 46.63 7.93 11.11
CA GLN A 46 45.50 7.72 10.21
C GLN A 46 44.81 9.07 10.03
N ILE A 47 45.01 9.66 8.85
CA ILE A 47 44.16 10.70 8.31
C ILE A 47 42.74 10.11 8.32
N SER A 48 41.91 10.58 9.26
CA SER A 48 40.49 10.26 9.30
C SER A 48 39.85 10.99 8.13
N VAL A 49 39.78 10.32 6.99
CA VAL A 49 38.93 10.74 5.89
C VAL A 49 37.51 10.34 6.33
N SER A 50 36.84 11.24 7.04
CA SER A 50 35.39 11.15 7.22
C SER A 50 34.76 10.89 5.85
N PRO A 51 33.91 9.86 5.70
CA PRO A 51 33.08 9.74 4.52
C PRO A 51 32.30 11.05 4.36
N PRO A 52 32.19 11.62 3.13
CA PRO A 52 31.32 12.77 2.90
C PRO A 52 29.93 12.42 3.43
N PRO A 53 29.23 13.36 4.09
CA PRO A 53 27.88 13.12 4.57
C PRO A 53 27.05 12.66 3.37
N GLN A 54 26.74 11.37 3.36
CA GLN A 54 25.79 10.78 2.43
C GLN A 54 24.54 11.64 2.58
N PRO A 55 24.04 12.29 1.51
CA PRO A 55 22.77 12.99 1.60
C PRO A 55 21.79 11.98 2.16
N ALA A 56 21.31 12.22 3.38
CA ALA A 56 20.19 11.48 3.92
C ALA A 56 19.12 11.64 2.85
N ALA A 57 18.88 10.58 2.07
CA ALA A 57 17.77 10.53 1.16
C ALA A 57 16.56 10.79 2.06
N VAL A 58 16.03 12.01 1.98
CA VAL A 58 14.76 12.34 2.59
C VAL A 58 13.77 11.55 1.74
N GLU A 59 13.62 10.28 2.08
CA GLU A 59 12.45 9.51 1.68
C GLU A 59 11.30 10.25 2.32
N THR A 60 10.74 11.18 1.55
CA THR A 60 9.48 11.83 1.86
C THR A 60 8.50 10.68 2.03
N LYS A 61 8.19 10.33 3.28
CA LYS A 61 7.27 9.25 3.60
C LYS A 61 5.89 9.71 3.17
N THR A 62 5.61 9.63 1.87
CA THR A 62 4.32 9.95 1.30
C THR A 62 3.33 8.97 1.92
N SER A 63 2.44 9.50 2.74
CA SER A 63 1.38 8.71 3.34
C SER A 63 0.54 8.08 2.22
N LYS A 64 -0.01 6.89 2.43
CA LYS A 64 -0.88 6.23 1.44
C LYS A 64 -2.01 7.15 0.94
N ILE A 65 -2.53 7.97 1.84
CA ILE A 65 -3.57 8.96 1.50
C ILE A 65 -3.03 10.09 0.60
N GLY A 66 -1.76 10.49 0.77
CA GLY A 66 -1.10 11.46 -0.12
C GLY A 66 -0.90 10.91 -1.53
N LEU A 67 -0.46 9.66 -1.66
CA LEU A 67 -0.36 8.99 -2.97
C LEU A 67 -1.74 8.88 -3.66
N CYS A 68 -2.74 8.47 -2.90
CA CYS A 68 -4.13 8.38 -3.34
C CYS A 68 -4.69 9.72 -3.84
N GLN A 69 -4.28 10.83 -3.20
CA GLN A 69 -4.64 12.17 -3.64
C GLN A 69 -3.93 12.56 -4.95
N SER A 70 -2.67 12.19 -5.15
CA SER A 70 -2.01 12.39 -6.44
C SER A 70 -2.67 11.56 -7.55
N GLU A 71 -3.10 10.34 -7.27
CA GLU A 71 -3.83 9.51 -8.24
C GLU A 71 -5.18 10.11 -8.61
N LEU A 72 -5.90 10.76 -7.68
CA LEU A 72 -7.10 11.53 -8.01
C LEU A 72 -6.82 12.67 -9.01
N ALA A 73 -5.68 13.34 -8.90
CA ALA A 73 -5.29 14.38 -9.85
C ALA A 73 -5.04 13.78 -11.25
N SER A 74 -4.39 12.62 -11.32
CA SER A 74 -4.23 11.84 -12.56
C SER A 74 -5.59 11.42 -13.13
N LEU A 75 -6.49 10.89 -12.28
CA LEU A 75 -7.81 10.43 -12.67
C LEU A 75 -8.65 11.55 -13.29
N LYS A 76 -8.54 12.78 -12.76
CA LYS A 76 -9.21 13.95 -13.32
C LYS A 76 -8.84 14.18 -14.77
N GLN A 77 -7.58 13.93 -15.13
CA GLN A 77 -7.12 14.08 -16.50
C GLN A 77 -7.64 12.96 -17.37
N VAL A 78 -7.54 11.70 -16.95
CA VAL A 78 -7.79 10.54 -17.82
C VAL A 78 -9.25 10.09 -17.88
N ASN A 79 -10.01 10.30 -16.80
CA ASN A 79 -11.41 9.93 -16.69
C ASN A 79 -12.18 10.89 -15.75
N PRO A 80 -12.60 12.06 -16.24
CA PRO A 80 -13.28 13.09 -15.44
C PRO A 80 -14.57 12.61 -14.76
N LYS A 81 -15.28 11.65 -15.38
CA LYS A 81 -16.51 11.08 -14.83
C LYS A 81 -16.21 10.22 -13.60
N ALA A 82 -15.23 9.32 -13.69
CA ALA A 82 -14.80 8.52 -12.54
C ALA A 82 -14.21 9.41 -11.43
N TYR A 83 -13.45 10.44 -11.81
CA TYR A 83 -12.90 11.43 -10.87
C TYR A 83 -13.99 12.07 -9.99
N ALA A 84 -15.09 12.56 -10.56
CA ALA A 84 -16.15 13.21 -9.79
C ALA A 84 -16.70 12.30 -8.68
N VAL A 85 -16.89 11.01 -8.99
CA VAL A 85 -17.35 10.02 -8.02
C VAL A 85 -16.29 9.72 -6.96
N LYS A 86 -15.04 9.48 -7.37
CA LYS A 86 -13.96 9.13 -6.44
C LYS A 86 -13.56 10.29 -5.55
N GLN A 87 -13.55 11.52 -6.06
CA GLN A 87 -13.29 12.72 -5.26
C GLN A 87 -14.35 12.90 -4.16
N ALA A 88 -15.63 12.71 -4.48
CA ALA A 88 -16.71 12.77 -3.48
C ALA A 88 -16.56 11.69 -2.40
N ASN A 89 -16.18 10.48 -2.79
CA ASN A 89 -15.90 9.38 -1.85
C ASN A 89 -14.68 9.67 -0.96
N PHE A 90 -13.63 10.24 -1.54
CA PHE A 90 -12.42 10.63 -0.82
C PHE A 90 -12.71 11.71 0.22
N ASN A 91 -13.40 12.77 -0.18
CA ASN A 91 -13.79 13.85 0.74
C ASN A 91 -14.66 13.32 1.88
N ARG A 92 -15.63 12.44 1.57
CA ARG A 92 -16.47 11.81 2.60
C ARG A 92 -15.66 10.95 3.57
N LEU A 93 -14.69 10.17 3.06
CA LEU A 93 -13.82 9.36 3.91
C LEU A 93 -13.00 10.25 4.86
N VAL A 94 -12.37 11.31 4.33
CA VAL A 94 -11.55 12.23 5.12
C VAL A 94 -12.38 12.95 6.17
N ASN A 95 -13.56 13.45 5.81
CA ASN A 95 -14.46 14.11 6.76
C ASN A 95 -14.90 13.17 7.89
N ASN A 96 -15.30 11.94 7.56
CA ASN A 96 -15.69 10.95 8.57
C ASN A 96 -14.50 10.56 9.48
N ALA A 97 -13.32 10.40 8.89
CA ALA A 97 -12.10 10.10 9.64
C ALA A 97 -11.70 11.25 10.58
N SER A 98 -11.96 12.50 10.19
CA SER A 98 -11.75 13.68 11.04
C SER A 98 -12.67 13.67 12.26
N VAL A 99 -13.97 13.36 12.08
CA VAL A 99 -14.91 13.22 13.21
C VAL A 99 -14.44 12.14 14.18
N TYR A 100 -14.03 10.98 13.67
CA TYR A 100 -13.50 9.93 14.53
C TYR A 100 -12.21 10.37 15.25
N SER A 101 -11.30 11.03 14.54
CA SER A 101 -10.04 11.50 15.11
C SER A 101 -10.24 12.48 16.27
N ALA A 102 -11.29 13.30 16.23
CA ALA A 102 -11.65 14.23 17.30
C ALA A 102 -12.06 13.53 18.60
N VAL A 103 -12.68 12.35 18.53
CA VAL A 103 -13.16 11.58 19.71
C VAL A 103 -12.29 10.35 20.01
N ARG A 104 -11.29 10.06 19.17
CA ARG A 104 -10.48 8.84 19.24
C ARG A 104 -9.79 8.64 20.59
N GLY A 105 -9.44 9.74 21.26
CA GLY A 105 -8.81 9.72 22.59
C GLY A 105 -9.79 9.42 23.74
N ASP A 106 -11.08 9.67 23.52
CA ASP A 106 -12.11 9.64 24.57
C ASP A 106 -12.90 8.32 24.60
N VAL A 107 -12.71 7.46 23.60
CA VAL A 107 -13.34 6.15 23.52
C VAL A 107 -12.48 5.05 24.14
N ASN A 108 -13.11 3.95 24.55
CA ASN A 108 -12.38 2.79 25.06
C ASN A 108 -11.50 2.13 23.98
N SER A 109 -10.53 1.32 24.42
CA SER A 109 -9.55 0.67 23.53
C SER A 109 -10.18 -0.21 22.46
N THR A 110 -11.19 -1.00 22.81
CA THR A 110 -11.89 -1.88 21.85
C THR A 110 -12.55 -1.08 20.73
N THR A 111 -13.23 0.02 21.05
CA THR A 111 -13.83 0.92 20.05
C THR A 111 -12.76 1.56 19.18
N LYS A 112 -11.66 2.02 19.79
CA LYS A 112 -10.53 2.61 19.07
C LYS A 112 -9.93 1.64 18.06
N ASP A 113 -9.58 0.44 18.49
CA ASP A 113 -8.92 -0.55 17.64
C ASP A 113 -9.84 -1.00 16.49
N THR A 114 -11.14 -1.12 16.76
CA THR A 114 -12.15 -1.45 15.74
C THR A 114 -12.26 -0.37 14.68
N LEU A 115 -12.37 0.90 15.08
CA LEU A 115 -12.49 2.00 14.13
C LEU A 115 -11.18 2.30 13.41
N ASP A 116 -10.03 2.14 14.06
CA ASP A 116 -8.72 2.22 13.41
C ASP A 116 -8.60 1.19 12.28
N ALA A 117 -9.00 -0.06 12.54
CA ALA A 117 -9.02 -1.12 11.53
C ALA A 117 -9.99 -0.78 10.38
N LEU A 118 -11.19 -0.27 10.69
CA LEU A 118 -12.17 0.15 9.70
C LEU A 118 -11.63 1.25 8.79
N TYR A 119 -11.09 2.34 9.36
CA TYR A 119 -10.59 3.46 8.56
C TYR A 119 -9.35 3.09 7.76
N LYS A 120 -8.47 2.24 8.30
CA LYS A 120 -7.35 1.67 7.55
C LYS A 120 -7.84 0.88 6.33
N TYR A 121 -8.82 -0.01 6.52
CA TYR A 121 -9.41 -0.78 5.43
C TYR A 121 -10.06 0.13 4.38
N LYS A 122 -10.95 1.04 4.81
CA LYS A 122 -11.67 1.94 3.90
C LYS A 122 -10.74 2.85 3.09
N THR A 123 -9.66 3.32 3.71
CA THR A 123 -8.62 4.09 3.02
C THR A 123 -7.93 3.25 1.96
N ASN A 124 -7.44 2.05 2.31
CA ASN A 124 -6.78 1.18 1.35
C ASN A 124 -7.72 0.79 0.20
N GLN A 125 -8.98 0.47 0.51
CA GLN A 125 -9.99 0.11 -0.49
C GLN A 125 -10.21 1.25 -1.48
N LEU A 126 -10.50 2.45 -0.99
CA LEU A 126 -10.78 3.59 -1.87
C LEU A 126 -9.58 3.93 -2.76
N CYS A 127 -8.37 3.86 -2.21
CA CYS A 127 -7.17 4.18 -2.96
C CYS A 127 -6.86 3.14 -4.05
N ALA A 128 -7.04 1.85 -3.76
CA ALA A 128 -6.93 0.81 -4.77
C ALA A 128 -7.98 0.97 -5.89
N GLU A 129 -9.20 1.39 -5.55
CA GLU A 129 -10.22 1.68 -6.56
C GLU A 129 -9.86 2.89 -7.43
N ILE A 130 -9.26 3.94 -6.87
CA ILE A 130 -8.77 5.10 -7.61
C ILE A 130 -7.65 4.69 -8.56
N GLU A 131 -6.63 3.99 -8.06
CA GLU A 131 -5.48 3.49 -8.85
C GLU A 131 -5.95 2.66 -10.05
N ARG A 132 -6.91 1.76 -9.82
CA ARG A 132 -7.50 0.95 -10.90
C ARG A 132 -8.22 1.82 -11.94
N ASP A 133 -9.02 2.79 -11.50
CA ASP A 133 -9.77 3.65 -12.43
C ASP A 133 -8.81 4.56 -13.23
N VAL A 134 -7.67 4.97 -12.63
CA VAL A 134 -6.59 5.67 -13.34
C VAL A 134 -5.99 4.78 -14.41
N LEU A 135 -5.57 3.57 -14.04
CA LEU A 135 -4.98 2.62 -14.98
C LEU A 135 -5.91 2.34 -16.16
N GLN A 136 -7.20 2.11 -15.89
CA GLN A 136 -8.19 1.89 -16.93
C GLN A 136 -8.34 3.10 -17.87
N GLY A 137 -8.35 4.33 -17.32
CA GLY A 137 -8.39 5.55 -18.13
C GLY A 137 -7.13 5.72 -18.99
N LEU A 138 -5.96 5.35 -18.46
CA LEU A 138 -4.71 5.37 -19.22
C LEU A 138 -4.69 4.34 -20.35
N ILE A 139 -5.16 3.11 -20.11
CA ILE A 139 -5.27 2.06 -21.14
C ILE A 139 -6.16 2.54 -22.29
N GLN A 140 -7.34 3.06 -21.99
CA GLN A 140 -8.27 3.57 -23.01
C GLN A 140 -7.65 4.67 -23.88
N ARG A 141 -6.85 5.55 -23.27
CA ARG A 141 -6.12 6.58 -24.02
C ARG A 141 -5.02 5.97 -24.88
N GLY A 142 -4.23 5.05 -24.34
CA GLY A 142 -3.17 4.37 -25.08
C GLY A 142 -3.70 3.61 -26.30
N GLU A 143 -4.82 2.90 -26.15
CA GLU A 143 -5.47 2.16 -27.23
C GLU A 143 -6.11 3.08 -28.29
N SER A 144 -6.39 4.34 -27.95
CA SER A 144 -6.98 5.32 -28.87
C SER A 144 -5.97 5.99 -29.80
N VAL A 145 -4.66 5.82 -29.57
CA VAL A 145 -3.60 6.36 -30.42
C VAL A 145 -3.40 5.40 -31.61
N LYS A 146 -3.75 5.86 -32.81
CA LYS A 146 -3.64 5.12 -34.07
C LYS A 146 -2.40 5.52 -34.86
#